data_AF-A0A3D2BKT9-F1
#
_entry.id   AF-A0A3D2BKT9-F1
#
_cell.length_a   1.000
_cell.length_b   1.000
_cell.length_c   1.000
_cell.angle_alpha   90.00
_cell.angle_beta   90.00
_cell.angle_gamma   90.00
#
_symmetry.space_group_name_H-M   'P 1'
#
loop_
_entity.id
_entity.type
_entity.pdbx_description
1 polymer ?
#
loop_
_entity_poly.entity_id
_entity_poly.type
_entity_poly.pdbx_seq_one_letter_code
_entity_poly.pdbx_strand_id
1 'polypeptide(L)' 'MADNLIEHEFDHLYLGFSDQTPQCNPNEVMNYRWISLDSLYQDIEENPSDYSVWFCYILKHMGFNQFTRWSQGII' A
#
# COMPACT_ATOMS: atom_id res chain seq x y z
N MET A 1 2.26 14.05 16.13
CA MET A 1 2.33 12.59 16.16
C MET A 1 1.01 12.11 16.78
N ALA A 2 0.49 10.96 16.36
CA ALA A 2 -0.78 10.43 16.87
C ALA A 2 -0.53 9.79 18.24
N ASP A 3 -0.26 10.62 19.25
CA ASP A 3 0.53 10.26 20.43
C ASP A 3 -0.17 9.36 21.46
N ASN A 4 -1.23 8.64 21.09
CA ASN A 4 -1.85 7.66 21.98
C ASN A 4 -2.82 6.65 21.30
N LEU A 5 -2.75 6.48 19.98
CA LEU A 5 -3.59 5.49 19.29
C LEU A 5 -2.86 4.16 19.19
N ILE A 6 -3.57 3.07 19.49
CA ILE A 6 -3.10 1.70 19.35
C ILE A 6 -4.04 1.00 18.39
N GLU A 7 -3.49 0.43 17.32
CA GLU A 7 -4.21 -0.43 16.38
C GLU A 7 -3.90 -1.90 16.73
N HIS A 8 -4.94 -2.72 16.89
CA HIS A 8 -4.82 -4.16 17.16
C HIS A 8 -5.85 -4.89 16.30
N GLU A 9 -5.46 -5.20 15.07
CA GLU A 9 -6.35 -5.61 14.00
C GLU A 9 -5.87 -6.91 13.33
N PHE A 10 -6.81 -7.65 12.74
CA PHE A 10 -6.51 -8.77 11.86
C PHE A 10 -6.87 -8.39 10.43
N ASP A 11 -5.87 -7.95 9.69
CA ASP A 11 -6.04 -7.42 8.34
C ASP A 11 -6.35 -8.52 7.32
N HIS A 12 -7.46 -8.34 6.62
CA HIS A 12 -7.80 -9.12 5.44
C HIS A 12 -7.38 -8.34 4.20
N LEU A 13 -6.39 -8.87 3.46
CA LEU A 13 -5.87 -8.20 2.27
C LEU A 13 -6.74 -8.50 1.04
N TYR A 14 -7.12 -7.45 0.34
CA TYR A 14 -7.81 -7.52 -0.94
C TYR A 14 -6.97 -6.86 -2.03
N LEU A 15 -6.97 -7.45 -3.22
CA LEU A 15 -6.34 -6.90 -4.42
C LEU A 15 -7.40 -6.68 -5.49
N GLY A 16 -7.41 -5.49 -6.08
CA GLY A 16 -8.32 -5.11 -7.15
C GLY A 16 -7.55 -4.43 -8.28
N PHE A 17 -8.12 -4.50 -9.49
CA PHE A 17 -7.54 -3.94 -10.71
C PHE A 17 -8.58 -3.06 -11.37
N SER A 18 -8.16 -1.87 -11.81
CA SER A 18 -9.02 -0.91 -12.47
C SER A 18 -8.19 0.08 -13.27
N ASP A 19 -8.63 0.37 -14.49
CA ASP A 19 -8.10 1.47 -15.30
C ASP A 19 -8.81 2.81 -15.02
N GLN A 20 -9.78 2.81 -14.09
CA GLN A 20 -10.49 4.02 -13.73
C GLN A 20 -9.62 4.92 -12.84
N THR A 21 -9.67 6.22 -13.11
CA THR A 21 -9.03 7.21 -12.25
C THR A 21 -9.77 7.30 -10.90
N PRO A 22 -9.09 7.25 -9.74
CA PRO A 22 -9.72 7.36 -8.43
C PRO A 22 -10.53 8.66 -8.29
N GLN A 23 -11.78 8.53 -7.84
CA GLN A 23 -12.61 9.66 -7.42
C GLN A 23 -12.57 9.78 -5.89
N CYS A 24 -11.59 10.53 -5.39
CA CYS A 24 -11.30 10.65 -3.96
C CYS A 24 -12.29 11.58 -3.23
N ASN A 25 -12.71 11.18 -2.03
CA ASN A 25 -13.34 12.09 -1.06
C ASN A 25 -12.22 12.90 -0.38
N PRO A 26 -12.19 14.25 -0.52
CA PRO A 26 -11.10 15.07 0.01
C PRO A 26 -11.03 15.11 1.54
N ASN A 27 -12.07 14.68 2.25
CA ASN A 27 -12.02 14.54 3.71
C ASN A 27 -11.21 13.33 4.18
N GLU A 28 -11.01 12.34 3.30
CA GLU A 28 -10.35 11.06 3.62
C GLU A 28 -9.01 10.91 2.87
N VAL A 29 -8.96 11.35 1.61
CA VAL A 29 -7.79 11.18 0.74
C VAL A 29 -7.36 12.53 0.20
N MET A 30 -6.23 13.02 0.70
CA MET A 30 -5.66 14.31 0.30
C MET A 30 -4.99 14.27 -1.08
N ASN A 31 -4.40 13.13 -1.47
CA ASN A 31 -3.73 12.93 -2.76
C ASN A 31 -3.55 11.44 -3.05
N TYR A 32 -3.26 11.09 -4.30
CA TYR A 32 -2.83 9.75 -4.70
C TYR A 32 -1.76 9.84 -5.79
N ARG A 33 -1.01 8.75 -5.96
CA ARG A 33 -0.07 8.60 -7.08
C ARG A 33 -0.10 7.17 -7.59
N TRP A 34 0.11 7.01 -8.89
CA TRP A 34 0.44 5.72 -9.49
C TRP A 34 1.94 5.50 -9.38
N ILE A 35 2.35 4.33 -8.89
CA ILE A 35 3.75 3.93 -8.72
C ILE A 35 3.90 2.46 -9.11
N SER A 36 5.02 2.09 -9.74
CA SER A 36 5.33 0.69 -10.00
C SER A 36 5.68 -0.04 -8.71
N LEU A 37 5.49 -1.36 -8.71
CA LEU A 37 5.79 -2.16 -7.53
C LEU A 37 7.28 -2.06 -7.15
N ASP A 38 8.19 -2.13 -8.12
CA ASP A 38 9.64 -2.01 -7.88
C ASP A 38 10.00 -0.67 -7.22
N SER A 39 9.50 0.44 -7.76
CA SER A 39 9.75 1.78 -7.19
C SER A 39 9.13 1.94 -5.81
N LEU A 40 7.96 1.32 -5.56
CA LEU A 40 7.32 1.35 -4.25
C LEU A 40 8.16 0.63 -3.18
N TYR A 41 8.72 -0.54 -3.50
CA TYR A 41 9.60 -1.27 -2.57
C TYR A 41 10.86 -0.46 -2.26
N GLN A 42 11.50 0.13 -3.27
CA GLN A 42 12.67 0.99 -3.05
C GLN A 42 12.31 2.21 -2.19
N ASP A 43 11.20 2.88 -2.48
CA ASP A 43 10.81 4.11 -1.78
C ASP A 43 10.42 3.86 -0.31
N ILE A 44 9.86 2.69 0.01
CA ILE A 44 9.61 2.28 1.40
C ILE A 44 10.92 1.99 2.15
N GLU A 45 11.94 1.47 1.48
CA GLU A 45 13.25 1.26 2.09
C GLU A 45 13.97 2.58 2.37
N GLU A 46 13.88 3.54 1.44
CA GLU A 46 14.52 4.86 1.55
C GLU A 46 13.76 5.82 2.48
N ASN A 47 12.43 5.83 2.41
CA ASN A 47 11.55 6.79 3.08
C ASN A 47 10.43 6.12 3.89
N PRO A 48 10.73 5.19 4.83
CA PRO A 48 9.70 4.42 5.54
C PRO A 48 8.75 5.27 6.39
N SER A 49 9.15 6.50 6.77
CA SER A 49 8.34 7.43 7.55
C SER A 49 7.19 8.06 6.77
N ASP A 50 7.24 7.99 5.44
CA ASP A 50 6.21 8.58 4.56
C ASP A 50 4.99 7.66 4.39
N TYR A 51 5.07 6.46 4.98
CA TYR A 51 4.07 5.40 4.88
C TYR A 51 3.51 5.03 6.26
N SER A 52 2.33 4.44 6.28
CA SER A 52 1.80 3.81 7.49
C SER A 52 2.61 2.57 7.85
N VAL A 53 2.75 2.31 9.15
CA VAL A 53 3.55 1.19 9.65
C VAL A 53 3.00 -0.15 9.19
N TRP A 54 1.67 -0.32 9.18
CA TRP A 54 1.02 -1.55 8.71
C TRP A 54 1.29 -1.81 7.22
N PHE A 55 1.32 -0.76 6.39
CA PHE A 55 1.57 -0.91 4.95
C PHE A 55 2.98 -1.40 4.67
N CYS A 56 3.98 -0.80 5.32
CA CYS A 56 5.37 -1.25 5.27
C CYS A 56 5.50 -2.71 5.75
N TYR A 57 4.81 -3.06 6.84
CA TYR A 57 4.83 -4.42 7.38
C TYR A 57 4.24 -5.44 6.39
N ILE A 58 3.07 -5.16 5.80
CA ILE A 58 2.42 -6.03 4.82
C ILE A 58 3.31 -6.26 3.60
N LEU A 59 3.85 -5.18 3.01
CA LEU A 59 4.68 -5.29 1.81
C LEU A 59 5.96 -6.10 2.08
N LYS A 60 6.59 -5.90 3.23
CA LYS A 60 7.76 -6.68 3.65
C LYS A 60 7.42 -8.13 3.95
N HIS A 61 6.29 -8.40 4.61
CA HIS A 61 5.89 -9.74 5.02
C HIS A 61 5.46 -10.61 3.84
N MET A 62 4.66 -10.06 2.91
CA MET A 62 4.22 -10.78 1.72
C MET A 62 5.37 -10.88 0.69
N GLY A 63 6.17 -9.83 0.56
CA GLY A 63 7.30 -9.77 -0.36
C GLY A 63 6.91 -9.58 -1.83
N PHE A 64 7.86 -9.05 -2.61
CA PHE A 64 7.67 -8.65 -4.01
C PHE A 64 7.05 -9.76 -4.87
N ASN A 65 7.57 -10.98 -4.74
CA ASN A 65 7.15 -12.12 -5.55
C ASN A 65 5.68 -12.50 -5.35
N GLN A 66 5.13 -12.30 -4.15
CA GLN A 66 3.72 -12.61 -3.88
C GLN A 66 2.79 -11.62 -4.58
N PHE A 67 3.08 -10.33 -4.52
CA PHE A 67 2.30 -9.32 -5.23
C PHE A 67 2.39 -9.49 -6.74
N THR A 68 3.59 -9.77 -7.27
CA THR A 68 3.78 -10.10 -8.69
C THR A 68 2.99 -11.35 -9.09
N ARG A 69 2.92 -12.37 -8.23
CA ARG A 69 2.12 -13.57 -8.51
C ARG A 69 0.62 -13.27 -8.51
N TRP A 70 0.13 -12.46 -7.58
CA TRP A 70 -1.28 -12.08 -7.53
C TRP A 70 -1.71 -11.19 -8.69
N SER A 71 -0.77 -10.49 -9.33
CA SER A 71 -1.05 -9.73 -10.56
C SER A 71 -1.01 -10.59 -11.83
N GLN A 72 -0.49 -11.82 -11.80
CA GLN A 72 -0.42 -12.68 -12.99
C GLN A 72 -1.82 -13.15 -13.43
N GLY A 73 -2.12 -13.02 -14.72
CA GLY A 73 -3.35 -13.51 -15.33
C GLY A 73 -4.54 -12.55 -15.24
N ILE A 74 -4.32 -11.33 -14.75
CA ILE A 74 -5.30 -10.24 -14.74
C ILE A 74 -4.81 -9.03 -15.57
N ILE A 75 -3.50 -8.89 -15.74
CA ILE A 75 -2.85 -8.07 -16.79
C ILE A 75 -2.38 -8.97 -17.94
#